data_AF-A0A9D9U1F8-F1
#
_entry.id   AF-A0A9D9U1F8-F1
#
_cell.length_a   1.000
_cell.length_b   1.000
_cell.length_c   1.000
_cell.angle_alpha   90.00
_cell.angle_beta   90.00
_cell.angle_gamma   90.00
#
_symmetry.space_group_name_H-M   'P 1'
#
loop_
_entity.id
_entity.type
_entity.pdbx_description
1 polymer ?
#
loop_
_entity_poly.entity_id
_entity_poly.type
_entity_poly.pdbx_seq_one_letter_code
_entity_poly.pdbx_strand_id
1 'polypeptide(L)' 'MLQTSTFKFLKDLKKNNNKPWFDKNRKVYEAAKADFISFIQAVIDQHG' A
#
# COMPACT_ATOMS: atom_id res chain seq x y z
N MET A 1 -4.97 -10.64 -4.79
CA MET A 1 -3.65 -10.89 -4.16
C MET A 1 -2.89 -9.58 -4.16
N LEU A 2 -2.18 -9.23 -3.08
CA LEU A 2 -1.42 -7.98 -3.01
C LEU A 2 -0.25 -7.94 -4.00
N GLN A 3 -0.02 -6.78 -4.59
CA GLN A 3 1.10 -6.52 -5.47
C GLN A 3 2.43 -6.45 -4.72
N THR A 4 3.51 -6.89 -5.37
CA THR A 4 4.88 -6.79 -4.83
C THR A 4 5.31 -5.34 -4.58
N SER A 5 4.80 -4.40 -5.38
CA SER A 5 4.98 -2.96 -5.23
C SER A 5 4.44 -2.44 -3.89
N THR A 6 3.31 -2.97 -3.40
CA THR A 6 2.74 -2.64 -2.09
C THR A 6 3.72 -3.01 -0.97
N PHE A 7 4.27 -4.23 -0.99
CA PHE A 7 5.28 -4.65 -0.02
C PHE A 7 6.57 -3.84 -0.12
N LYS A 8 7.00 -3.48 -1.33
CA LYS A 8 8.15 -2.59 -1.53
C LYS A 8 7.91 -1.21 -0.92
N PHE A 9 6.75 -0.61 -1.18
CA PHE A 9 6.37 0.68 -0.61
C PHE A 9 6.39 0.63 0.92
N LEU A 10 5.85 -0.40 1.55
CA LEU A 10 5.87 -0.55 3.00
C LEU A 10 7.29 -0.66 3.58
N LYS A 11 8.19 -1.39 2.91
CA LYS A 11 9.60 -1.47 3.29
C LYS A 11 10.32 -0.12 3.16
N ASP A 12 10.03 0.61 2.09
CA ASP A 12 10.63 1.91 1.83
C ASP A 12 10.07 2.98 2.80
N LEU A 13 8.77 2.93 3.12
CA LEU A 13 8.12 3.76 4.12
C LEU A 13 8.71 3.53 5.51
N LYS A 14 8.94 2.27 5.91
CA LYS A 14 9.57 1.94 7.21
C LYS A 14 10.93 2.64 7.37
N LYS A 15 11.72 2.73 6.30
CA LYS A 15 13.06 3.36 6.31
C LYS A 15 13.00 4.88 6.24
N ASN A 16 11.96 5.44 5.63
CA ASN A 16 11.87 6.85 5.27
C ASN A 16 10.60 7.51 5.82
N ASN A 17 10.19 7.16 7.05
CA ASN A 17 8.93 7.61 7.64
C ASN A 17 8.99 9.07 8.10
N ASN A 18 9.10 9.99 7.15
CA ASN A 18 9.08 11.43 7.35
C ASN A 18 8.24 12.11 6.27
N LYS A 19 7.68 13.27 6.62
CA LYS A 19 6.73 14.00 5.78
C LYS A 19 7.29 14.34 4.38
N PRO A 20 8.52 14.87 4.23
CA PRO A 20 9.05 15.21 2.90
C PRO A 20 9.19 14.00 1.96
N TRP A 21 9.65 12.86 2.47
CA TRP A 21 9.75 11.64 1.68
C TRP A 21 8.37 11.11 1.32
N PHE A 22 7.43 11.11 2.28
CA PHE A 22 6.07 10.65 2.04
C PHE A 22 5.37 11.50 0.99
N ASP A 23 5.49 12.83 1.06
CA ASP A 23 4.89 13.74 0.07
C ASP A 23 5.42 13.47 -1.35
N LYS A 24 6.72 13.18 -1.51
CA LYS A 24 7.30 12.76 -2.80
C LYS A 24 6.78 11.40 -3.29
N ASN A 25 6.46 10.49 -2.38
CA ASN A 25 6.02 9.13 -2.68
C ASN A 25 4.50 8.94 -2.61
N ARG A 26 3.72 10.02 -2.49
CA ARG A 26 2.27 9.99 -2.31
C ARG A 26 1.55 9.18 -3.38
N LYS A 27 1.97 9.27 -4.65
CA LYS A 27 1.38 8.46 -5.74
C LYS A 27 1.57 6.95 -5.52
N VAL A 28 2.72 6.54 -4.99
CA VAL A 28 3.03 5.14 -4.69
C VAL A 28 2.20 4.67 -3.49
N TYR A 29 2.02 5.53 -2.49
CA TYR A 29 1.12 5.28 -1.37
C TYR A 29 -0.32 5.04 -1.83
N GLU A 30 -0.88 5.91 -2.69
CA GLU A 30 -2.26 5.77 -3.16
C GLU A 30 -2.45 4.45 -3.94
N ALA A 31 -1.47 4.05 -4.77
CA ALA A 31 -1.50 2.76 -5.45
C ALA A 31 -1.47 1.57 -4.47
N ALA A 32 -0.55 1.61 -3.49
CA ALA A 32 -0.43 0.58 -2.46
C ALA A 32 -1.70 0.48 -1.59
N LYS A 33 -2.34 1.63 -1.29
CA LYS A 33 -3.60 1.71 -0.55
C LYS A 33 -4.76 1.10 -1.35
N ALA A 34 -4.89 1.44 -2.63
CA ALA A 34 -5.92 0.89 -3.50
C ALA A 34 -5.80 -0.63 -3.66
N ASP A 35 -4.57 -1.13 -3.83
CA ASP A 35 -4.28 -2.56 -3.87
C ASP A 35 -4.68 -3.27 -2.57
N PHE A 36 -4.35 -2.65 -1.42
CA PHE A 36 -4.74 -3.18 -0.11
C PHE A 36 -6.25 -3.23 0.10
N ILE A 37 -6.96 -2.15 -0.23
CA ILE A 37 -8.44 -2.10 -0.17
C ILE A 37 -9.04 -3.21 -1.03
N SER A 38 -8.56 -3.36 -2.26
CA SER A 38 -9.06 -4.38 -3.20
C SER A 38 -8.83 -5.80 -2.66
N PHE A 39 -7.69 -6.05 -2.01
CA PHE A 39 -7.43 -7.32 -1.36
C PHE A 39 -8.37 -7.60 -0.19
N ILE A 40 -8.61 -6.61 0.69
CA ILE A 40 -9.53 -6.77 1.81
C ILE A 40 -10.96 -7.01 1.32
N GLN A 41 -11.41 -6.30 0.28
CA GLN A 41 -12.72 -6.55 -0.32
C GLN A 41 -12.83 -7.99 -0.82
N ALA A 42 -11.82 -8.51 -1.52
CA ALA A 42 -11.82 -9.90 -1.97
C ALA A 42 -11.89 -10.92 -0.82
N VAL A 43 -11.23 -10.63 0.31
CA VAL A 43 -11.32 -11.48 1.52
C VAL A 43 -12.73 -11.45 2.11
N ILE A 44 -13.36 -10.27 2.17
CA ILE A 44 -14.74 -10.11 2.62
C ILE A 44 -15.68 -10.86 1.69
N ASP A 45 -15.57 -10.68 0.37
CA ASP A 45 -16.43 -11.35 -0.61
C ASP A 45 -16.31 -12.89 -0.54
N GLN A 46 -15.15 -13.40 -0.12
CA GLN A 46 -14.90 -14.84 0.00
C GLN A 46 -15.36 -15.44 1.34
N HIS A 47 -15.42 -14.65 2.42
CA HIS A 47 -15.55 -15.17 3.78
C HIS A 47 -16.54 -14.43 4.70
N GLY A 48 -17.09 -13.30 4.29
CA GLY A 48 -18.08 -12.50 5.03
C GLY A 48 -19.51 -12.86 4.62
#